data_AF-A0A526S3K9-F1
#
_entry.id   AF-A0A526S3K9-F1
#
_cell.length_a   1.000
_cell.length_b   1.000
_cell.length_c   1.000
_cell.angle_alpha   90.00
_cell.angle_beta   90.00
_cell.angle_gamma   90.00
#
_symmetry.space_group_name_H-M   'P 1'
#
loop_
_entity.id
_entity.type
_entity.pdbx_description
1 polymer ?
#
loop_
_entity_poly.entity_id
_entity_poly.type
_entity_poly.pdbx_seq_one_letter_code
_entity_poly.pdbx_strand_id
1 'polypeptide(L)'
;MAMRADDLIDRRRLRRKLTFWRVAALAVAAVALIALSSWVYRDDFTGQAVDHIAKVRIEGTITEDEELIKRLETIRESSKVKGVILSIDSPGGTTVGGESIFEEVRK
;
A
#
# COMPACT_ATOMS: atom_id res chain seq x y z
N MET A 1 -18.72 23.37 56.87
CA MET A 1 -19.07 24.15 55.66
C MET A 1 -17.89 24.30 54.68
N ALA A 2 -16.98 23.32 54.58
CA ALA A 2 -15.84 23.34 53.65
C ALA A 2 -16.08 22.53 52.34
N MET A 3 -16.87 21.45 52.40
CA MET A 3 -17.08 20.54 51.25
C MET A 3 -17.68 21.17 49.98
N ARG A 4 -18.41 22.29 50.07
CA ARG A 4 -19.03 22.92 48.88
C ARG A 4 -18.07 23.80 48.08
N ALA A 5 -17.01 24.31 48.70
CA ALA A 5 -16.02 25.15 48.03
C ALA A 5 -15.01 24.29 47.24
N ASP A 6 -14.60 23.16 47.82
CA ASP A 6 -13.66 22.22 47.18
C ASP A 6 -14.27 21.55 45.93
N ASP A 7 -15.55 21.15 45.97
CA ASP A 7 -16.28 20.59 44.82
C ASP A 7 -16.38 21.57 43.62
N LEU A 8 -16.44 22.87 43.90
CA LEU A 8 -16.53 23.91 42.87
C LEU A 8 -15.17 24.12 42.17
N ILE A 9 -14.07 23.96 42.91
CA ILE A 9 -12.69 24.09 42.41
C ILE A 9 -12.32 22.86 41.57
N ASP A 10 -12.68 21.65 42.02
CA ASP A 10 -12.38 20.42 41.31
C ASP A 10 -13.12 20.29 39.97
N ARG A 11 -14.34 20.82 39.87
CA ARG A 11 -15.07 20.90 38.59
C ARG A 11 -14.35 21.71 37.52
N ARG A 12 -13.58 22.75 37.88
CA ARG A 12 -12.78 23.53 36.91
C ARG A 12 -11.55 22.78 36.44
N ARG A 13 -10.90 22.04 37.35
CA ARG A 13 -9.72 21.21 37.03
C ARG A 13 -10.08 19.99 36.18
N LEU A 14 -11.18 19.33 36.50
CA LEU A 14 -11.70 18.17 35.76
C LEU A 14 -12.05 18.52 34.31
N ARG A 15 -12.62 19.70 34.05
CA ARG A 15 -12.95 20.14 32.69
C ARG A 15 -11.70 20.23 31.78
N ARG A 16 -10.58 20.75 32.29
CA ARG A 16 -9.32 20.84 31.52
C ARG A 16 -8.70 19.48 31.23
N LYS A 17 -8.75 18.57 32.21
CA LYS A 17 -8.28 17.19 32.02
C LYS A 17 -9.17 16.44 31.03
N LEU A 18 -10.49 16.59 31.12
CA LEU A 18 -11.43 15.96 30.20
C LEU A 18 -11.30 16.49 28.77
N THR A 19 -11.12 17.80 28.57
CA THR A 19 -10.89 18.34 27.22
C THR A 19 -9.56 17.87 26.65
N PHE A 20 -8.50 17.79 27.47
CA PHE A 20 -7.21 17.25 27.05
C PHE A 20 -7.33 15.79 26.59
N TRP A 21 -7.99 14.95 27.40
CA TRP A 21 -8.21 13.54 27.04
C TRP A 21 -9.11 13.36 25.81
N ARG A 22 -10.10 14.24 25.60
CA ARG A 22 -10.91 14.24 24.37
C ARG A 22 -10.09 14.53 23.12
N VAL A 23 -9.22 15.54 23.18
CA VAL A 23 -8.34 15.90 22.05
C VAL A 23 -7.32 14.79 21.80
N ALA A 24 -6.72 14.22 22.86
CA ALA A 24 -5.80 13.11 22.74
C ALA A 24 -6.47 11.87 22.12
N ALA A 25 -7.68 11.51 22.56
CA ALA A 25 -8.44 10.40 21.98
C ALA A 25 -8.79 10.64 20.51
N LEU A 26 -9.21 11.86 20.14
CA LEU A 26 -9.46 12.22 18.74
C LEU A 26 -8.19 12.18 17.89
N ALA A 27 -7.06 12.65 18.42
CA ALA A 27 -5.78 12.59 17.71
C ALA A 27 -5.33 11.14 17.49
N VAL A 28 -5.43 10.29 18.51
CA VAL A 28 -5.13 8.85 18.40
C VAL A 28 -6.08 8.17 17.42
N ALA A 29 -7.38 8.48 17.47
CA ALA A 29 -8.36 7.94 16.53
C ALA A 29 -8.06 8.39 15.08
N ALA A 30 -7.69 9.66 14.88
CA ALA A 30 -7.31 10.17 13.56
C ALA A 30 -6.06 9.48 13.03
N VAL A 31 -5.02 9.30 13.86
CA VAL A 31 -3.81 8.57 13.48
C VAL A 31 -4.13 7.11 13.18
N ALA A 32 -4.97 6.46 13.98
CA ALA A 32 -5.41 5.09 13.75
C ALA A 32 -6.18 4.96 12.42
N LEU A 33 -7.08 5.90 12.10
CA LEU A 33 -7.82 5.93 10.84
C LEU A 33 -6.89 6.15 9.65
N ILE A 34 -5.92 7.06 9.75
CA ILE A 34 -4.92 7.29 8.69
C ILE A 34 -4.08 6.03 8.48
N ALA A 35 -3.58 5.40 9.55
CA ALA A 35 -2.81 4.17 9.47
C ALA A 35 -3.63 3.04 8.84
N LEU A 36 -4.88 2.83 9.28
CA LEU A 36 -5.78 1.83 8.71
C LEU A 36 -6.06 2.09 7.23
N SER A 37 -6.32 3.35 6.88
CA SER A 37 -6.58 3.74 5.50
C SER A 37 -5.37 3.48 4.60
N SER A 38 -4.15 3.76 5.06
CA SER A 38 -2.94 3.49 4.29
C SER A 38 -2.69 1.99 4.06
N TRP A 39 -3.21 1.14 4.96
CA TRP A 39 -3.13 -0.31 4.84
C TRP A 39 -4.18 -0.88 3.89
N VAL A 40 -5.41 -0.36 3.92
CA VAL A 40 -6.51 -0.84 3.07
C VAL A 40 -6.44 -0.26 1.66
N TYR A 41 -6.18 1.05 1.53
CA TYR A 41 -6.24 1.76 0.25
C TYR A 41 -4.96 1.68 -0.58
N ARG A 42 -3.91 1.01 -0.10
CA ARG A 42 -2.69 0.79 -0.89
C ARG A 42 -2.98 0.04 -2.20
N ASP A 43 -3.96 -0.87 -2.19
CA ASP A 43 -4.37 -1.66 -3.37
C ASP A 43 -5.56 -1.05 -4.16
N ASP A 44 -6.39 -0.22 -3.52
CA ASP A 44 -7.68 0.22 -4.10
C ASP A 44 -7.56 1.44 -5.03
N PHE A 45 -6.53 2.27 -4.91
CA PHE A 45 -6.46 3.57 -5.63
C PHE A 45 -6.14 3.47 -7.14
N THR A 46 -5.77 2.30 -7.65
CA THR A 46 -5.32 2.10 -9.05
C THR A 46 -6.31 1.33 -9.93
N GLY A 47 -7.52 1.03 -9.45
CA GLY A 47 -8.47 0.19 -10.20
C GLY A 47 -8.11 -1.30 -10.21
N GLN A 48 -7.14 -1.71 -9.40
CA GLN A 48 -6.68 -3.09 -9.23
C GLN A 48 -7.49 -3.89 -8.20
N ALA A 49 -8.59 -3.33 -7.68
CA ALA A 49 -9.36 -3.93 -6.59
C ALA A 49 -9.96 -5.31 -6.92
N VAL A 50 -10.15 -5.61 -8.21
CA VAL A 50 -10.73 -6.88 -8.70
C VAL A 50 -9.61 -7.82 -9.14
N ASP A 51 -9.77 -9.09 -8.78
CA ASP A 51 -8.92 -10.18 -9.26
C ASP A 51 -8.84 -10.15 -10.80
N HIS A 52 -7.63 -10.08 -11.33
CA HIS A 52 -7.40 -9.95 -12.77
C HIS A 52 -6.19 -10.75 -13.23
N ILE A 53 -6.08 -10.91 -14.54
CA ILE A 53 -4.92 -11.50 -15.21
C ILE A 53 -4.12 -10.37 -15.83
N ALA A 54 -2.85 -10.25 -15.46
CA ALA A 54 -1.95 -9.27 -16.05
C ALA A 54 -1.53 -9.72 -17.45
N LYS A 55 -1.55 -8.80 -18.42
CA LYS A 55 -1.00 -9.05 -19.77
C LYS A 55 0.23 -8.19 -19.98
N VAL A 56 1.38 -8.82 -20.18
CA VAL A 56 2.65 -8.15 -20.49
C VAL A 56 3.00 -8.43 -21.94
N ARG A 57 3.34 -7.38 -22.69
CA ARG A 57 3.78 -7.49 -24.08
C ARG A 57 5.28 -7.27 -24.14
N ILE A 58 5.98 -8.19 -24.78
CA ILE A 58 7.42 -8.14 -25.05
C ILE A 58 7.56 -8.07 -26.57
N GLU A 59 7.85 -6.89 -27.08
CA GLU A 59 7.87 -6.59 -28.51
C GLU A 59 9.29 -6.13 -28.92
N GLY A 60 9.78 -6.60 -30.06
CA GLY A 60 11.09 -6.22 -30.58
C GLY A 60 12.27 -6.94 -29.93
N THR A 61 13.48 -6.39 -30.10
CA THR A 61 14.71 -7.04 -29.65
C THR A 61 14.82 -7.06 -28.13
N ILE A 62 15.07 -8.24 -27.56
CA ILE A 62 15.24 -8.41 -26.11
C ILE A 62 16.62 -7.89 -25.70
N THR A 63 16.63 -6.86 -24.88
CA THR A 63 17.82 -6.34 -24.21
C THR A 63 17.62 -6.38 -22.69
N GLU A 64 18.60 -5.93 -21.94
CA GLU A 64 18.42 -5.69 -20.51
C GLU A 64 17.43 -4.53 -20.33
N ASP A 65 16.31 -4.81 -19.66
CA ASP A 65 15.20 -3.88 -19.46
C ASP A 65 14.76 -3.91 -17.99
N GLU A 66 15.35 -3.02 -17.19
CA GLU A 66 15.02 -2.88 -15.77
C GLU A 66 13.55 -2.53 -15.53
N GLU A 67 12.92 -1.82 -16.47
CA GLU A 67 11.52 -1.45 -16.35
C GLU A 67 10.63 -2.68 -16.48
N LEU A 68 10.89 -3.54 -17.46
CA LEU A 68 10.20 -4.81 -17.62
C LEU A 68 10.37 -5.70 -16.39
N ILE A 69 11.58 -5.83 -15.86
CA ILE A 69 11.86 -6.59 -14.63
C ILE A 69 11.05 -6.04 -13.46
N LYS A 70 11.07 -4.73 -13.24
CA LYS A 70 10.32 -4.09 -12.16
C LYS A 70 8.80 -4.23 -12.32
N ARG A 71 8.30 -4.19 -13.56
CA ARG A 71 6.88 -4.43 -13.84
C ARG A 71 6.50 -5.88 -13.49
N LEU A 72 7.32 -6.87 -13.87
CA LEU A 72 7.09 -8.28 -13.51
C LEU A 72 7.12 -8.49 -12.00
N GLU A 73 8.06 -7.85 -11.28
CA GLU A 73 8.11 -7.85 -9.82
C GLU A 73 6.82 -7.30 -9.21
N THR A 74 6.37 -6.14 -9.67
CA THR A 74 5.13 -5.50 -9.19
C THR A 74 3.91 -6.41 -9.41
N ILE A 75 3.88 -7.11 -10.55
CA ILE A 75 2.83 -8.07 -10.88
C ILE A 75 2.87 -9.27 -9.92
N ARG A 76 4.07 -9.77 -9.58
CA ARG A 76 4.27 -10.89 -8.64
C ARG A 76 3.87 -10.55 -7.21
N GLU A 77 4.21 -9.35 -6.74
CA GLU A 77 3.87 -8.88 -5.39
C GLU A 77 2.37 -8.55 -5.22
N SER A 78 1.64 -8.37 -6.33
CA SER A 78 0.22 -8.01 -6.28
C SER A 78 -0.66 -9.20 -5.90
N SER A 79 -1.34 -9.08 -4.75
CA SER A 79 -2.33 -10.07 -4.29
C SER A 79 -3.55 -10.22 -5.22
N LYS A 80 -3.76 -9.25 -6.10
CA LYS A 80 -4.90 -9.11 -7.02
C LYS A 80 -4.64 -9.75 -8.38
N VAL A 81 -3.37 -9.93 -8.75
CA VAL A 81 -3.02 -10.63 -9.99
C VAL A 81 -3.10 -12.14 -9.73
N LYS A 82 -4.03 -12.82 -10.41
CA LYS A 82 -4.21 -14.27 -10.30
C LYS A 82 -3.47 -15.06 -11.36
N GLY A 83 -2.89 -14.38 -12.35
CA GLY A 83 -2.08 -14.98 -13.40
C GLY A 83 -1.50 -13.93 -14.33
N VAL A 84 -0.53 -14.36 -15.14
CA VAL A 84 0.17 -13.52 -16.10
C VAL A 84 0.12 -14.16 -17.48
N ILE A 85 -0.18 -13.36 -18.50
CA ILE A 85 -0.06 -13.71 -19.91
C ILE A 85 1.11 -12.90 -20.49
N LEU A 86 2.14 -13.62 -20.93
CA LEU A 86 3.25 -13.04 -21.69
C LEU A 86 2.95 -13.17 -23.18
N SER A 87 2.82 -12.04 -23.85
CA SER A 87 2.64 -11.96 -25.30
C SER A 87 3.97 -11.53 -25.91
N ILE A 88 4.66 -12.46 -26.55
CA ILE A 88 6.02 -12.27 -27.06
C ILE A 88 5.97 -12.17 -28.58
N ASP A 89 6.41 -11.03 -29.10
CA ASP A 89 6.65 -10.78 -30.53
C ASP A 89 8.07 -10.23 -30.68
N SER A 90 9.05 -11.14 -30.68
CA SER A 90 10.47 -10.79 -30.62
C SER A 90 11.29 -11.67 -31.56
N PRO A 91 12.27 -11.11 -32.29
CA PRO A 91 13.27 -11.89 -33.03
C PRO A 91 14.35 -12.51 -32.11
N GLY A 92 14.26 -12.31 -30.79
CA GLY A 92 15.32 -12.64 -29.82
C GLY A 92 16.11 -11.40 -29.41
N GLY A 93 17.36 -11.58 -28.99
CA GLY A 93 18.21 -10.47 -28.57
C GLY A 93 19.44 -10.91 -27.77
N THR A 94 19.76 -10.21 -26.69
CA THR A 94 20.92 -10.52 -25.86
C THR A 94 20.64 -11.72 -24.95
N THR A 95 21.64 -12.57 -24.73
CA THR A 95 21.53 -13.69 -23.79
C THR A 95 21.22 -13.22 -22.38
N VAL A 96 21.86 -12.12 -21.95
CA VAL A 96 21.63 -11.53 -20.63
C VAL A 96 20.19 -11.03 -20.48
N GLY A 97 19.67 -10.28 -21.46
CA GLY A 97 18.29 -9.78 -21.39
C GLY A 97 17.26 -10.92 -21.36
N GLY A 98 17.48 -11.96 -22.16
CA GLY A 98 16.62 -13.16 -22.16
C GLY A 98 16.65 -13.90 -20.83
N GLU A 99 17.84 -14.11 -20.26
CA GLU A 99 18.01 -14.79 -18.97
C GLU A 99 17.40 -14.00 -17.81
N SER A 100 17.61 -12.67 -17.78
CA SER A 100 17.02 -11.81 -16.76
C SER A 100 15.49 -11.88 -16.76
N ILE A 101 14.86 -11.86 -17.94
CA ILE A 101 13.41 -12.00 -18.05
C ILE A 101 12.96 -13.40 -17.61
N PHE A 102 13.67 -14.45 -18.03
CA PHE A 102 13.35 -15.83 -17.67
C PHE A 102 13.38 -16.05 -16.15
N GLU A 103 14.43 -15.57 -15.50
CA GLU A 103 14.59 -15.68 -14.04
C GLU A 103 13.48 -14.93 -13.30
N GLU A 104 13.04 -13.75 -13.76
CA GLU A 104 11.91 -13.06 -13.14
C GLU A 104 10.56 -13.75 -13.35
N VAL A 105 10.34 -14.35 -14.53
CA VAL A 105 9.10 -15.07 -14.84
C VAL A 105 9.01 -16.39 -14.07
N ARG A 106 10.15 -17.00 -13.75
CA ARG A 106 10.22 -18.30 -13.07
C ARG A 106 9.96 -18.22 -11.56
N LYS A 107 10.25 -17.08 -10.94
CA LYS A 107 10.05 -16.83 -9.51
C LYS A 107 8.57 -16.86 -9.12
#